data_AF-A0A382Q940-F1
#
_entry.id   AF-A0A382Q940-F1
#
_cell.length_a   1.000
_cell.length_b   1.000
_cell.length_c   1.000
_cell.angle_alpha   90.00
_cell.angle_beta   90.00
_cell.angle_gamma   90.00
#
_symmetry.space_group_name_H-M   'P 1'
#
loop_
_entity.id
_entity.type
_entity.pdbx_description
1 polymer ?
#
loop_
_entity_poly.entity_id
_entity_poly.type
_entity_poly.pdbx_seq_one_letter_code
_entity_poly.pdbx_strand_id
1 'polypeptide(L)'
;KGWLYYMMLQEVEGLNQAAIVRLKHDALTGIHRARVNPSDGQVYATGLNGWNGHGRKGLSQGHIHRFRYTGKPARLLTDTQVRHNGIELKFNFQLDPKSAKNPASYQLKQWNYKWAASYGSKQYSPNSGKVGQDTMEISNVKLAKDGRSVLLQIPDIKPANQVKMNLNLQSADAEPFNELVYLTINKVPKK
;
A
#
# COMPACT_ATOMS: atom_id res chain seq x y z
N LYS A 1 8.66 -3.84 16.49
CA LYS A 1 7.20 -4.00 16.40
C LYS A 1 6.92 -4.77 15.14
N GLY A 2 5.92 -5.64 15.15
CA GLY A 2 5.40 -6.30 13.94
C GLY A 2 4.21 -5.51 13.40
N TRP A 3 3.99 -5.62 12.10
CA TRP A 3 2.91 -4.93 11.41
C TRP A 3 2.15 -5.91 10.53
N LEU A 4 0.84 -5.69 10.43
CA LEU A 4 -0.02 -6.36 9.48
C LEU A 4 -0.34 -5.41 8.34
N TYR A 5 -0.47 -5.97 7.15
CA TYR A 5 -0.88 -5.25 5.94
C TYR A 5 -2.09 -5.95 5.36
N TYR A 6 -3.04 -5.18 4.82
CA TYR A 6 -4.00 -5.73 3.88
C TYR A 6 -3.47 -5.56 2.46
N MET A 7 -3.81 -6.51 1.60
CA MET A 7 -3.28 -6.63 0.24
C MET A 7 -4.42 -6.55 -0.77
N MET A 8 -4.21 -5.81 -1.84
CA MET A 8 -5.10 -5.67 -2.98
C MET A 8 -4.35 -6.25 -4.19
N LEU A 9 -4.87 -7.36 -4.73
CA LEU A 9 -4.25 -8.07 -5.85
C LEU A 9 -4.82 -7.60 -7.19
N GLN A 10 -3.95 -7.57 -8.19
CA GLN A 10 -4.32 -7.38 -9.58
C GLN A 10 -3.55 -8.37 -10.44
N GLU A 11 -4.25 -9.06 -11.33
CA GLU A 11 -3.63 -9.80 -12.43
C GLU A 11 -3.73 -9.00 -13.73
N VAL A 12 -2.62 -8.85 -14.45
CA VAL A 12 -2.55 -8.20 -15.76
C VAL A 12 -1.85 -9.13 -16.73
N GLU A 13 -2.59 -9.69 -17.70
CA GLU A 13 -2.06 -10.58 -18.73
C GLU A 13 -1.18 -11.71 -18.14
N GLY A 14 -1.69 -12.41 -17.12
CA GLY A 14 -0.99 -13.50 -16.43
C GLY A 14 0.09 -13.09 -15.43
N LEU A 15 0.35 -11.78 -15.25
CA LEU A 15 1.29 -11.28 -14.25
C LEU A 15 0.55 -10.68 -13.06
N ASN A 16 0.81 -11.22 -11.88
CA ASN A 16 0.29 -10.68 -10.63
C ASN A 16 1.10 -9.48 -10.16
N GLN A 17 0.41 -8.49 -9.62
CA GLN A 17 0.97 -7.35 -8.91
C GLN A 17 0.03 -6.95 -7.77
N ALA A 18 0.53 -6.20 -6.80
CA ALA A 18 -0.21 -5.98 -5.57
C ALA A 18 0.09 -4.62 -4.95
N ALA A 19 -0.95 -4.02 -4.37
CA ALA A 19 -0.81 -2.93 -3.42
C ALA A 19 -1.00 -3.44 -1.99
N ILE A 20 -0.24 -2.87 -1.06
CA ILE A 20 -0.37 -3.13 0.37
C ILE A 20 -0.51 -1.83 1.14
N VAL A 21 -1.31 -1.87 2.19
CA VAL A 21 -1.44 -0.77 3.15
C VAL A 21 -1.40 -1.35 4.56
N ARG A 22 -0.70 -0.63 5.44
CA ARG A 22 -0.50 -1.07 6.82
C ARG A 22 -1.80 -0.90 7.62
N LEU A 23 -2.20 -1.93 8.36
CA LEU A 23 -3.17 -1.77 9.43
C LEU A 23 -2.54 -0.97 10.59
N LYS A 24 -3.25 0.06 11.07
CA LYS A 24 -2.79 0.99 12.10
C LYS A 24 -2.81 0.39 13.52
N HIS A 25 -2.30 -0.83 13.63
CA HIS A 25 -2.09 -1.55 14.88
C HIS A 25 -0.63 -2.01 14.95
N ASP A 26 0.00 -1.83 16.10
CA ASP A 26 1.33 -2.33 16.39
C ASP A 26 1.22 -3.64 17.15
N ALA A 27 1.91 -4.69 16.68
CA ALA A 27 2.15 -5.87 17.50
C ALA A 27 3.26 -5.61 18.52
N LEU A 28 3.14 -6.26 19.68
CA LEU A 28 4.08 -6.15 20.80
C LEU A 28 5.41 -6.85 20.53
N THR A 29 5.50 -7.63 19.45
CA THR A 29 6.72 -8.28 18.97
C THR A 29 6.71 -8.42 17.45
N GLY A 30 7.76 -8.96 16.85
CA GLY A 30 7.76 -9.30 15.42
C GLY A 30 6.65 -10.31 15.10
N ILE A 31 6.09 -10.27 13.89
CA ILE A 31 5.11 -11.28 13.45
C ILE A 31 5.80 -12.17 12.44
N HIS A 32 5.80 -13.48 12.68
CA HIS A 32 6.39 -14.46 11.76
C HIS A 32 5.32 -15.28 11.02
N ARG A 33 4.19 -15.51 11.67
CA ARG A 33 3.07 -16.27 11.09
C ARG A 33 1.75 -15.63 11.48
N ALA A 34 0.82 -15.60 10.55
CA ALA A 34 -0.58 -15.26 10.79
C ALA A 34 -1.48 -16.28 10.10
N ARG A 35 -2.63 -16.56 10.69
CA ARG A 35 -3.70 -17.40 10.13
C ARG A 35 -5.05 -16.82 10.47
N VAL A 36 -6.01 -16.97 9.56
CA VAL A 36 -7.43 -16.78 9.87
C VAL A 36 -7.90 -18.05 10.57
N ASN A 37 -8.47 -17.91 11.76
CA ASN A 37 -9.06 -19.03 12.48
C ASN A 37 -10.42 -19.37 11.85
N PRO A 38 -10.65 -20.60 11.35
CA PRO A 38 -11.91 -20.96 10.72
C PRO A 38 -13.11 -20.95 11.67
N SER A 39 -12.91 -21.06 13.00
CA SER A 39 -14.02 -21.11 13.96
C SER A 39 -14.65 -19.73 14.24
N ASP A 40 -13.88 -18.65 14.15
CA ASP A 40 -14.33 -17.30 14.50
C ASP A 40 -14.01 -16.23 13.45
N GLY A 41 -13.31 -16.58 12.37
CA GLY A 41 -12.93 -15.68 11.28
C GLY A 41 -11.87 -14.63 11.68
N GLN A 42 -11.28 -14.71 12.87
CA GLN A 42 -10.32 -13.71 13.37
C GLN A 42 -8.90 -14.06 12.96
N VAL A 43 -8.02 -13.06 12.92
CA VAL A 43 -6.61 -13.25 12.56
C VAL A 43 -5.80 -13.50 13.83
N TYR A 44 -5.22 -14.69 13.94
CA TYR A 44 -4.28 -15.04 14.99
C TYR A 44 -2.86 -14.96 14.45
N ALA A 45 -2.02 -14.19 15.12
CA ALA A 45 -0.63 -13.99 14.73
C ALA A 45 0.31 -14.32 15.87
N THR A 46 1.36 -15.08 15.56
CA THR A 46 2.42 -15.40 16.52
C THR A 46 3.73 -14.83 16.03
N GLY A 47 4.58 -14.48 16.98
CA GLY A 47 5.96 -14.20 16.69
C GLY A 47 6.76 -13.93 17.95
N LEU A 48 8.01 -13.62 17.69
CA LEU A 48 9.06 -13.53 18.69
C LEU A 48 9.84 -12.23 18.44
N ASN A 49 10.59 -11.79 19.45
CA ASN A 49 11.59 -10.76 19.24
C ASN A 49 12.75 -11.39 18.46
N GLY A 50 12.81 -11.20 17.13
CA GLY A 50 13.66 -11.98 16.22
C GLY A 50 14.87 -11.27 15.56
N TRP A 51 15.81 -12.14 15.10
CA TRP A 51 17.09 -12.05 14.34
C TRP A 51 18.23 -11.18 14.87
N ASN A 52 17.99 -9.95 15.32
CA ASN A 52 19.09 -9.11 15.81
C ASN A 52 19.54 -9.68 17.16
N GLY A 53 20.82 -10.02 17.36
CA GLY A 53 21.34 -10.77 18.53
C GLY A 53 21.07 -10.21 19.93
N HIS A 54 20.28 -9.14 20.06
CA HIS A 54 19.84 -8.51 21.30
C HIS A 54 18.34 -8.15 21.31
N GLY A 55 17.57 -8.66 20.34
CA GLY A 55 16.19 -8.23 20.09
C GLY A 55 16.10 -6.72 19.79
N ARG A 56 14.89 -6.19 19.59
CA ARG A 56 14.65 -4.74 19.63
C ARG A 56 14.21 -4.34 21.03
N LYS A 57 14.82 -3.29 21.60
CA LYS A 57 14.45 -2.71 22.89
C LYS A 57 12.96 -2.32 22.89
N GLY A 58 12.24 -2.63 23.96
CA GLY A 58 10.82 -2.31 24.12
C GLY A 58 9.85 -3.25 23.39
N LEU A 59 10.32 -4.37 22.85
CA LEU A 59 9.46 -5.47 22.39
C LEU A 59 9.43 -6.60 23.41
N SER A 60 8.29 -7.25 23.49
CA SER A 60 8.12 -8.50 24.21
C SER A 60 8.88 -9.66 23.52
N GLN A 61 9.33 -10.64 24.31
CA GLN A 61 10.14 -11.77 23.81
C GLN A 61 9.37 -12.67 22.83
N GLY A 62 8.07 -12.83 23.04
CA GLY A 62 7.17 -13.52 22.12
C GLY A 62 5.73 -13.36 22.55
N HIS A 63 4.80 -13.40 21.59
CA HIS A 63 3.37 -13.17 21.82
C HIS A 63 2.52 -13.98 20.85
N ILE A 64 1.32 -14.33 21.31
CA ILE A 64 0.18 -14.68 20.45
C ILE A 64 -0.79 -13.50 20.50
N HIS A 65 -1.05 -12.91 19.33
CA HIS A 65 -2.00 -11.82 19.16
C HIS A 65 -3.25 -12.34 18.46
N ARG A 66 -4.42 -11.83 18.89
CA ARG A 66 -5.68 -11.99 18.18
C ARG A 66 -6.11 -10.62 17.66
N PHE A 67 -6.05 -10.44 16.35
CA PHE A 67 -6.55 -9.27 15.65
C PHE A 67 -7.97 -9.54 15.19
N ARG A 68 -8.90 -8.70 15.64
CA ARG A 68 -10.33 -8.87 15.37
C ARG A 68 -10.98 -7.56 14.96
N TYR A 69 -11.94 -7.66 14.08
CA TYR A 69 -12.81 -6.54 13.77
C TYR A 69 -13.72 -6.24 14.97
N THR A 70 -13.88 -4.97 15.30
CA THR A 70 -14.66 -4.53 16.47
C THR A 70 -16.14 -4.32 16.17
N GLY A 71 -16.55 -4.46 14.91
CA GLY A 71 -17.89 -4.09 14.43
C GLY A 71 -18.08 -2.59 14.18
N LYS A 72 -17.10 -1.74 14.53
CA LYS A 72 -17.16 -0.30 14.26
C LYS A 72 -16.77 -0.02 12.80
N PRO A 73 -17.40 0.96 12.13
CA PRO A 73 -17.01 1.35 10.78
C PRO A 73 -15.51 1.66 10.67
N ALA A 74 -14.88 1.22 9.58
CA ALA A 74 -13.50 1.51 9.26
C ALA A 74 -13.43 2.03 7.82
N ARG A 75 -12.79 3.20 7.62
CA ARG A 75 -12.51 3.74 6.29
C ARG A 75 -11.26 3.06 5.73
N LEU A 76 -11.36 2.52 4.53
CA LEU A 76 -10.29 1.74 3.90
C LEU A 76 -10.15 2.09 2.42
N LEU A 77 -8.91 2.03 1.94
CA LEU A 77 -8.61 1.80 0.53
C LEU A 77 -8.88 0.31 0.27
N THR A 78 -9.87 0.00 -0.54
CA THR A 78 -10.33 -1.38 -0.78
C THR A 78 -9.78 -2.00 -2.04
N ASP A 79 -9.33 -1.19 -2.99
CA ASP A 79 -8.72 -1.69 -4.22
C ASP A 79 -7.71 -0.69 -4.80
N THR A 80 -6.72 -1.20 -5.52
CA THR A 80 -5.72 -0.42 -6.26
C THR A 80 -5.38 -1.16 -7.55
N GLN A 81 -5.72 -0.55 -8.67
CA GLN A 81 -5.63 -1.19 -9.98
C GLN A 81 -4.80 -0.30 -10.91
N VAL A 82 -3.73 -0.84 -11.48
CA VAL A 82 -3.00 -0.20 -12.57
C VAL A 82 -3.88 -0.26 -13.81
N ARG A 83 -4.06 0.88 -14.47
CA ARG A 83 -4.78 1.05 -15.74
C ARG A 83 -3.78 1.47 -16.81
N HIS A 84 -4.17 1.39 -18.08
CA HIS A 84 -3.30 1.73 -19.22
C HIS A 84 -2.80 3.20 -19.20
N ASN A 85 -3.45 4.08 -18.44
CA ASN A 85 -3.18 5.52 -18.36
C ASN A 85 -3.01 6.04 -16.93
N GLY A 86 -2.83 5.15 -15.94
CA GLY A 86 -2.77 5.60 -14.55
C GLY A 86 -3.05 4.52 -13.51
N ILE A 87 -3.41 4.96 -12.31
CA ILE A 87 -3.73 4.10 -11.18
C ILE A 87 -5.11 4.46 -10.68
N GLU A 88 -6.00 3.47 -10.59
CA GLU A 88 -7.31 3.61 -9.99
C GLU A 88 -7.28 3.15 -8.53
N LEU A 89 -7.82 3.98 -7.65
CA LEU A 89 -7.96 3.72 -6.21
C LEU A 89 -9.44 3.66 -5.85
N LYS A 90 -9.86 2.64 -5.12
CA LYS A 90 -11.25 2.48 -4.67
C LYS A 90 -11.34 2.44 -3.15
N PHE A 91 -12.30 3.16 -2.60
CA PHE A 91 -12.52 3.33 -1.16
C PHE A 91 -13.88 2.76 -0.75
N ASN A 92 -14.03 2.34 0.51
CA ASN A 92 -15.34 1.90 1.02
C ASN A 92 -16.23 3.05 1.53
N PHE A 93 -15.80 4.30 1.37
CA PHE A 93 -16.48 5.50 1.86
C PHE A 93 -16.45 6.60 0.79
N GLN A 94 -17.34 7.58 0.92
CA GLN A 94 -17.34 8.75 0.03
C GLN A 94 -16.23 9.71 0.41
N LEU A 95 -15.44 10.11 -0.58
CA LEU A 95 -14.41 11.11 -0.45
C LEU A 95 -15.00 12.53 -0.54
N ASP A 96 -14.37 13.47 0.13
CA ASP A 96 -14.58 14.89 -0.13
C ASP A 96 -14.08 15.21 -1.56
N PRO A 97 -14.92 15.79 -2.45
CA PRO A 97 -14.53 16.05 -3.82
C PRO A 97 -13.34 17.02 -3.98
N LYS A 98 -13.15 17.95 -3.03
CA LYS A 98 -12.09 18.97 -3.12
C LYS A 98 -10.71 18.34 -2.90
N SER A 99 -10.55 17.58 -1.81
CA SER A 99 -9.33 16.82 -1.53
C SER A 99 -9.10 15.72 -2.57
N ALA A 100 -10.15 14.97 -2.94
CA ALA A 100 -10.02 13.86 -3.88
C ALA A 100 -9.56 14.29 -5.27
N LYS A 101 -9.99 15.46 -5.77
CA LYS A 101 -9.60 15.96 -7.10
C LYS A 101 -8.30 16.76 -7.11
N ASN A 102 -7.70 17.03 -5.95
CA ASN A 102 -6.45 17.76 -5.86
C ASN A 102 -5.25 16.82 -6.10
N PRO A 103 -4.46 16.98 -7.18
CA PRO A 103 -3.28 16.15 -7.41
C PRO A 103 -2.27 16.21 -6.24
N ALA A 104 -2.19 17.35 -5.53
CA ALA A 104 -1.30 17.51 -4.40
C ALA A 104 -1.70 16.67 -3.17
N SER A 105 -2.89 16.06 -3.14
CA SER A 105 -3.28 15.08 -2.12
C SER A 105 -2.63 13.70 -2.31
N TYR A 106 -1.89 13.51 -3.41
CA TYR A 106 -1.25 12.26 -3.77
C TYR A 106 0.24 12.51 -4.07
N GLN A 107 1.15 11.95 -3.28
CA GLN A 107 2.58 12.02 -3.59
C GLN A 107 3.10 10.63 -3.92
N LEU A 108 3.53 10.46 -5.18
CA LEU A 108 3.95 9.19 -5.73
C LEU A 108 5.46 9.21 -6.02
N LYS A 109 6.14 8.15 -5.57
CA LYS A 109 7.55 7.88 -5.87
C LYS A 109 7.70 6.47 -6.41
N GLN A 110 8.60 6.25 -7.35
CA GLN A 110 8.89 4.92 -7.89
C GLN A 110 10.39 4.60 -7.89
N TRP A 111 10.71 3.31 -7.76
CA TRP A 111 12.07 2.80 -7.90
C TRP A 111 12.12 1.32 -8.29
N ASN A 112 13.26 0.93 -8.84
CA ASN A 112 13.66 -0.45 -9.09
C ASN A 112 14.79 -0.88 -8.15
N TYR A 113 14.91 -2.18 -7.97
CA TYR A 113 16.05 -2.81 -7.32
C TYR A 113 16.92 -3.49 -8.37
N LYS A 114 18.22 -3.52 -8.11
CA LYS A 114 19.16 -4.35 -8.87
C LYS A 114 19.30 -5.71 -8.21
N TRP A 115 19.11 -6.76 -9.00
CA TRP A 115 19.51 -8.10 -8.63
C TRP A 115 21.02 -8.25 -8.85
N ALA A 116 21.75 -8.48 -7.77
CA ALA A 116 23.21 -8.59 -7.76
C ALA A 116 23.65 -9.51 -6.62
N ALA A 117 24.88 -10.04 -6.70
CA ALA A 117 25.43 -10.92 -5.67
C ALA A 117 25.65 -10.21 -4.32
N SER A 118 25.78 -8.89 -4.31
CA SER A 118 25.93 -8.10 -3.09
C SER A 118 24.66 -8.14 -2.24
N TYR A 119 24.82 -8.21 -0.92
CA TYR A 119 23.69 -8.15 0.00
C TYR A 119 22.96 -6.79 -0.07
N GLY A 120 21.65 -6.86 -0.27
CA GLY A 120 20.78 -5.69 -0.41
C GLY A 120 20.87 -5.03 -1.78
N SER A 121 20.05 -4.00 -1.98
CA SER A 121 20.04 -3.23 -3.22
C SER A 121 19.73 -1.77 -2.92
N LYS A 122 20.45 -0.86 -3.59
CA LYS A 122 20.04 0.55 -3.61
C LYS A 122 18.73 0.67 -4.38
N GLN A 123 18.07 1.81 -4.21
CA GLN A 123 16.93 2.18 -5.05
C GLN A 123 17.46 2.85 -6.32
N TYR A 124 16.93 2.45 -7.47
CA TYR A 124 17.32 2.98 -8.77
C TYR A 124 16.10 3.57 -9.48
N SER A 125 16.29 4.76 -10.06
CA SER A 125 15.32 5.47 -10.88
C SER A 125 14.94 4.60 -12.10
N PRO A 126 13.66 4.23 -12.30
CA PRO A 126 13.22 3.53 -13.50
C PRO A 126 13.42 4.38 -14.77
N ASN A 127 13.46 5.71 -14.65
CA ASN A 127 13.66 6.61 -15.77
C ASN A 127 15.12 6.72 -16.22
N SER A 128 16.06 6.80 -15.27
CA SER A 128 17.48 7.10 -15.56
C SER A 128 18.43 5.93 -15.30
N GLY A 129 18.01 4.89 -14.58
CA GLY A 129 18.86 3.79 -14.12
C GLY A 129 19.90 4.18 -13.06
N LYS A 130 19.93 5.45 -12.63
CA LYS A 130 20.83 5.96 -11.58
C LYS A 130 20.25 5.70 -10.20
N VAL A 131 21.11 5.75 -9.17
CA VAL A 131 20.68 5.62 -7.77
C VAL A 131 19.72 6.78 -7.44
N GLY A 132 18.54 6.45 -6.92
CA GLY A 132 17.49 7.42 -6.59
C GLY A 132 16.09 6.86 -6.74
N GLN A 133 15.10 7.73 -6.48
CA GLN A 133 13.68 7.49 -6.73
C GLN A 133 13.17 8.57 -7.69
N ASP A 134 12.24 8.22 -8.57
CA ASP A 134 11.57 9.19 -9.44
C ASP A 134 10.25 9.67 -8.81
N THR A 135 9.91 10.95 -8.96
CA THR A 135 8.53 11.42 -8.77
C THR A 135 7.68 10.91 -9.93
N MET A 136 6.47 10.43 -9.64
CA MET A 136 5.48 10.17 -10.68
C MET A 136 4.54 11.37 -10.77
N GLU A 137 4.47 12.00 -11.93
CA GLU A 137 3.64 13.18 -12.16
C GLU A 137 2.20 12.78 -12.44
N ILE A 138 1.27 13.35 -11.68
CA ILE A 138 -0.17 13.16 -11.88
C ILE A 138 -0.68 14.32 -12.73
N SER A 139 -1.05 14.03 -13.98
CA SER A 139 -1.54 15.07 -14.89
C SER A 139 -2.97 15.51 -14.57
N ASN A 140 -3.76 14.62 -13.98
CA ASN A 140 -5.15 14.89 -13.60
C ASN A 140 -5.66 13.82 -12.62
N VAL A 141 -6.68 14.15 -11.84
CA VAL A 141 -7.40 13.21 -10.98
C VAL A 141 -8.89 13.22 -11.31
N LYS A 142 -9.44 12.07 -11.67
CA LYS A 142 -10.86 11.91 -11.96
C LYS A 142 -11.55 11.18 -10.81
N LEU A 143 -12.42 11.88 -10.09
CA LEU A 143 -13.32 11.30 -9.11
C LEU A 143 -14.53 10.67 -9.83
N ALA A 144 -14.83 9.41 -9.54
CA ALA A 144 -16.00 8.71 -10.06
C ALA A 144 -17.31 9.30 -9.50
N LYS A 145 -18.41 9.06 -10.21
CA LYS A 145 -19.74 9.60 -9.84
C LYS A 145 -20.23 9.11 -8.47
N ASP A 146 -19.79 7.94 -8.03
CA ASP A 146 -20.13 7.38 -6.71
C ASP A 146 -19.41 8.09 -5.56
N GLY A 147 -18.38 8.89 -5.85
CA GLY A 147 -17.52 9.55 -4.88
C GLY A 147 -16.58 8.60 -4.14
N ARG A 148 -16.44 7.35 -4.58
CA ARG A 148 -15.67 6.30 -3.88
C ARG A 148 -14.50 5.75 -4.68
N SER A 149 -14.26 6.24 -5.89
CA SER A 149 -13.14 5.82 -6.72
C SER A 149 -12.45 7.03 -7.34
N VAL A 150 -11.11 7.04 -7.37
CA VAL A 150 -10.34 8.03 -8.12
C VAL A 150 -9.44 7.35 -9.14
N LEU A 151 -9.35 7.94 -10.34
CA LEU A 151 -8.32 7.61 -11.32
C LEU A 151 -7.25 8.69 -11.30
N LEU A 152 -6.06 8.34 -10.83
CA LEU A 152 -4.85 9.15 -10.95
C LEU A 152 -4.31 8.97 -12.37
N GLN A 153 -4.43 9.98 -13.22
CA GLN A 153 -3.91 9.91 -14.59
C GLN A 153 -2.41 10.17 -14.57
N ILE A 154 -1.64 9.17 -15.02
CA ILE A 154 -0.18 9.19 -15.04
C ILE A 154 0.23 8.79 -16.47
N PRO A 155 0.44 9.77 -17.37
CA PRO A 155 0.66 9.50 -18.79
C PRO A 155 1.88 8.63 -19.08
N ASP A 156 2.91 8.69 -18.24
CA ASP A 156 4.15 7.92 -18.38
C ASP A 156 4.20 6.69 -17.46
N ILE A 157 3.04 6.18 -17.02
CA ILE A 157 3.01 4.99 -16.16
C ILE A 157 3.75 3.82 -16.82
N LYS A 158 4.64 3.19 -16.07
CA LYS A 158 5.52 2.12 -16.55
C LYS A 158 5.77 1.09 -15.46
N PRO A 159 6.29 -0.11 -15.81
CA PRO A 159 6.69 -1.08 -14.82
C PRO A 159 7.73 -0.51 -13.83
N ALA A 160 7.52 -0.82 -12.55
CA ALA A 160 8.40 -0.45 -11.45
C ALA A 160 8.32 -1.52 -10.35
N ASN A 161 9.45 -1.87 -9.74
CA ASN A 161 9.45 -2.84 -8.64
C ASN A 161 8.70 -2.29 -7.42
N GLN A 162 8.74 -0.98 -7.20
CA GLN A 162 7.97 -0.33 -6.15
C GLN A 162 7.48 1.04 -6.59
N VAL A 163 6.22 1.30 -6.23
CA VAL A 163 5.59 2.61 -6.19
C VAL A 163 5.13 2.86 -4.75
N LYS A 164 5.58 3.96 -4.17
CA LYS A 164 5.14 4.46 -2.88
C LYS A 164 4.16 5.59 -3.09
N MET A 165 2.98 5.50 -2.50
CA MET A 165 1.96 6.54 -2.56
C MET A 165 1.64 7.02 -1.15
N ASN A 166 1.85 8.30 -0.89
CA ASN A 166 1.30 8.98 0.28
C ASN A 166 -0.04 9.59 -0.12
N LEU A 167 -1.11 9.17 0.54
CA LEU A 167 -2.45 9.71 0.37
C LEU A 167 -2.77 10.65 1.53
N ASN A 168 -3.20 11.87 1.23
CA ASN A 168 -3.72 12.83 2.21
C ASN A 168 -5.08 13.36 1.73
N LEU A 169 -6.12 12.65 2.14
CA LEU A 169 -7.50 12.82 1.67
C LEU A 169 -8.43 13.14 2.83
N GLN A 170 -9.65 13.55 2.50
CA GLN A 170 -10.75 13.68 3.44
C GLN A 170 -11.94 12.87 2.96
N SER A 171 -12.75 12.35 3.89
CA SER A 171 -14.07 11.84 3.58
C SER A 171 -15.08 12.97 3.39
N ALA A 172 -16.25 12.65 2.85
CA ALA A 172 -17.32 13.63 2.62
C ALA A 172 -17.83 14.30 3.91
N ASP A 173 -17.66 13.65 5.06
CA ASP A 173 -17.92 14.18 6.41
C ASP A 173 -16.67 14.82 7.05
N ALA A 174 -15.69 15.24 6.25
CA ALA A 174 -14.49 16.00 6.62
C ALA A 174 -13.49 15.29 7.55
N GLU A 175 -13.62 13.97 7.75
CA GLU A 175 -12.65 13.20 8.51
C GLU A 175 -11.38 12.92 7.69
N PRO A 176 -10.19 13.05 8.29
CA PRO A 176 -8.94 12.84 7.58
C PRO A 176 -8.71 11.37 7.25
N PHE A 177 -8.23 11.10 6.04
CA PHE A 177 -7.81 9.79 5.58
C PHE A 177 -6.37 9.87 5.04
N ASN A 178 -5.43 9.47 5.88
CA ASN A 178 -4.00 9.41 5.55
C ASN A 178 -3.54 7.96 5.44
N GLU A 179 -3.03 7.57 4.28
CA GLU A 179 -2.50 6.22 4.07
C GLU A 179 -1.17 6.23 3.32
N LEU A 180 -0.36 5.22 3.63
CA LEU A 180 0.87 4.91 2.92
C LEU A 180 0.69 3.60 2.19
N VAL A 181 0.68 3.66 0.86
CA VAL A 181 0.48 2.52 -0.03
C VAL A 181 1.80 2.15 -0.69
N TYR A 182 2.11 0.87 -0.75
CA TYR A 182 3.18 0.33 -1.58
C TYR A 182 2.58 -0.58 -2.65
N LEU A 183 2.96 -0.37 -3.91
CA LEU A 183 2.45 -1.08 -5.07
C LEU A 183 3.61 -1.61 -5.91
N THR A 184 3.53 -2.86 -6.35
CA THR A 184 4.36 -3.36 -7.45
C THR A 184 3.65 -3.09 -8.78
N ILE A 185 4.39 -2.69 -9.83
CA ILE A 185 3.86 -2.61 -11.19
C ILE A 185 4.72 -3.53 -12.06
N ASN A 186 4.28 -4.77 -12.20
CA ASN A 186 4.97 -5.75 -13.04
C ASN A 186 4.56 -5.58 -14.51
N LYS A 187 3.31 -5.16 -14.75
CA LYS A 187 2.79 -4.88 -16.09
C LYS A 187 1.74 -3.77 -16.07
N VAL A 188 1.79 -2.93 -17.11
CA VAL A 188 0.76 -1.94 -17.39
C VAL A 188 -0.21 -2.55 -18.41
N PRO A 189 -1.53 -2.57 -18.13
CA PRO A 189 -2.51 -3.08 -19.11
C PRO A 189 -2.45 -2.31 -20.44
N LYS A 190 -2.73 -3.00 -21.54
CA LYS A 190 -2.93 -2.35 -22.84
C LYS A 190 -4.23 -1.53 -22.85
N LYS A 191 -4.31 -0.59 -23.80
CA LYS A 191 -5.55 0.15 -24.09
C LYS A 191 -6.64 -0.77 -24.61
#